data_AF-X1PL73-F1
#
_entry.id   AF-X1PL73-F1
#
_cell.length_a   1.000
_cell.length_b   1.000
_cell.length_c   1.000
_cell.angle_alpha   90.00
_cell.angle_beta   90.00
_cell.angle_gamma   90.00
#
_symmetry.space_group_name_H-M   'P 1'
#
loop_
_entity.id
_entity.type
_entity.pdbx_description
1 polymer ?
#
loop_
_entity_poly.entity_id
_entity_poly.type
_entity_poly.pdbx_seq_one_letter_code
_entity_poly.pdbx_strand_id
1 'polypeptide(L)' 'MDTLKELEKNKDISQDEHKRALNQLQKLTDSFVADTEQIGRNKEAELMQV' A
#
# COMPACT_ATOMS: atom_id res chain seq x y z
N MET A 1 8.19 -5.01 -5.74
CA MET A 1 8.12 -4.31 -7.03
C MET A 1 8.75 -5.09 -8.17
N ASP A 2 9.65 -6.04 -7.91
CA ASP A 2 10.36 -6.76 -8.96
C ASP A 2 9.46 -7.69 -9.78
N THR A 3 8.42 -8.27 -9.17
CA THR A 3 7.42 -9.08 -9.88
C THR A 3 6.68 -8.31 -10.99
N LEU A 4 6.25 -7.06 -10.72
CA LEU A 4 5.58 -6.25 -11.75
C LEU A 4 6.54 -5.85 -12.87
N LYS A 5 7.81 -5.57 -12.52
CA LYS A 5 8.87 -5.30 -13.51
C LYS A 5 9.18 -6.52 -14.37
N GLU A 6 9.15 -7.72 -13.80
CA GLU A 6 9.35 -8.97 -14.54
C GLU A 6 8.19 -9.23 -15.51
N LEU A 7 6.94 -9.06 -15.07
CA LEU A 7 5.77 -9.20 -15.94
C LEU A 7 5.80 -8.21 -17.12
N GLU A 8 6.23 -6.97 -16.88
CA GLU A 8 6.39 -5.98 -17.96
C GLU A 8 7.49 -6.40 -18.95
N LYS A 9 8.65 -6.85 -18.44
CA LYS A 9 9.77 -7.32 -19.28
C LYS A 9 9.40 -8.55 -20.12
N ASN A 10 8.61 -9.45 -19.55
CA ASN A 10 8.10 -10.64 -20.23
C ASN A 10 6.97 -10.32 -21.22
N LYS A 11 6.51 -9.05 -21.28
CA LYS A 11 5.38 -8.56 -22.08
C LYS A 11 4.04 -9.18 -21.68
N ASP A 12 3.94 -9.71 -20.47
CA ASP A 12 2.69 -10.22 -19.89
C ASP A 12 1.74 -9.07 -19.52
N ILE A 13 2.30 -7.89 -19.24
CA ILE A 13 1.56 -6.63 -19.03
C ILE A 13 2.22 -5.48 -19.77
N SER A 14 1.42 -4.48 -20.16
CA SER A 14 1.91 -3.22 -20.73
C SER A 14 2.51 -2.28 -19.68
N GLN A 15 3.29 -1.28 -20.12
CA GLN A 15 3.79 -0.20 -19.24
C GLN A 15 2.65 0.53 -18.52
N ASP A 16 1.53 0.77 -19.21
CA ASP A 16 0.38 1.47 -18.64
C ASP A 16 -0.29 0.63 -17.53
N GLU A 17 -0.42 -0.68 -17.74
CA GLU A 17 -0.90 -1.60 -16.72
C GLU A 17 0.03 -1.68 -15.52
N HIS A 18 1.34 -1.75 -15.76
CA HIS A 18 2.34 -1.71 -14.69
C HIS A 18 2.20 -0.43 -13.85
N LYS A 19 2.11 0.74 -14.51
CA LYS A 19 1.96 2.02 -13.82
C LYS A 19 0.65 2.10 -13.03
N ARG A 20 -0.46 1.58 -13.56
CA ARG A 20 -1.74 1.51 -12.84
C ARG A 20 -1.65 0.59 -11.62
N ALA A 21 -1.07 -0.60 -11.77
CA ALA A 21 -0.90 -1.56 -10.69
C ALA A 21 -0.03 -0.98 -9.56
N LEU A 22 1.08 -0.30 -9.90
CA LEU A 22 1.91 0.40 -8.92
C LEU A 22 1.14 1.48 -8.14
N ASN A 23 0.37 2.30 -8.85
CA ASN A 23 -0.43 3.35 -8.20
C ASN A 23 -1.49 2.77 -7.25
N GLN A 24 -2.15 1.67 -7.65
CA GLN A 24 -3.12 0.99 -6.80
C GLN A 24 -2.45 0.36 -5.58
N LEU A 25 -1.30 -0.29 -5.77
CA LEU A 25 -0.54 -0.89 -4.67
C LEU A 25 -0.07 0.16 -3.66
N GLN A 26 0.40 1.32 -4.13
CA GLN A 26 0.80 2.42 -3.26
C GLN A 26 -0.39 2.91 -2.43
N LYS A 27 -1.52 3.23 -3.08
CA LYS A 27 -2.74 3.69 -2.38
C LYS A 27 -3.23 2.68 -1.34
N LEU A 28 -3.18 1.39 -1.67
CA LEU A 28 -3.56 0.33 -0.73
C LEU A 28 -2.63 0.31 0.48
N THR A 29 -1.33 0.39 0.25
CA THR A 29 -0.31 0.44 1.31
C THR A 29 -0.52 1.65 2.20
N ASP A 30 -0.70 2.83 1.61
CA ASP A 30 -0.92 4.08 2.35
C ASP A 30 -2.19 4.00 3.21
N SER A 31 -3.26 3.39 2.69
CA SER A 31 -4.50 3.17 3.46
C SER A 31 -4.25 2.30 4.69
N PHE A 32 -3.57 1.17 4.54
CA PHE A 32 -3.30 0.28 5.67
C PHE A 32 -2.36 0.89 6.70
N VAL A 33 -1.38 1.70 6.27
CA VAL A 33 -0.53 2.46 7.19
C VAL A 33 -1.38 3.44 7.99
N ALA A 34 -2.21 4.24 7.32
CA ALA A 34 -3.09 5.20 7.99
C ALA A 34 -4.05 4.52 8.98
N ASP A 35 -4.65 3.40 8.60
CA ASP A 35 -5.54 2.61 9.47
C ASP A 35 -4.79 2.08 10.70
N THR A 36 -3.58 1.53 10.51
CA THR A 36 -2.76 0.99 11.60
C THR A 36 -2.34 2.10 12.57
N GLU A 37 -1.92 3.26 12.05
CA GLU A 37 -1.60 4.42 12.88
C GLU A 37 -2.82 4.91 13.66
N GLN A 38 -4.01 4.93 13.05
CA GLN A 38 -5.22 5.33 13.74
C GLN A 38 -5.56 4.36 14.88
N ILE A 39 -5.42 3.05 14.66
CA ILE A 39 -5.59 2.04 15.70
C ILE A 39 -4.59 2.27 16.85
N GLY A 40 -3.31 2.51 16.52
CA GLY A 40 -2.27 2.81 17.50
C GLY A 40 -2.61 4.05 18.35
N ARG A 41 -2.95 5.16 17.70
CA ARG A 41 -3.35 6.40 18.38
C ARG A 41 -4.57 6.21 19.28
N ASN A 42 -5.58 5.46 18.82
CA ASN A 42 -6.75 5.16 19.62
C ASN A 42 -6.37 4.35 20.87
N LYS A 43 -5.46 3.38 20.75
CA LYS A 43 -5.00 2.57 21.88
C LYS A 43 -4.17 3.40 22.86
N GLU A 44 -3.30 4.27 22.37
CA GLU A 44 -2.55 5.20 23.22
C GLU A 44 -3.49 6.13 24.00
N ALA A 45 -4.52 6.69 23.34
CA ALA A 45 -5.51 7.52 24.01
C ALA A 45 -6.32 6.77 25.07
N GLU A 46 -6.72 5.52 24.80
CA GLU A 46 -7.37 4.63 25.78
C GLU A 46 -6.49 4.40 27.01
N LEU A 47 -5.18 4.19 26.82
CA LEU A 47 -4.22 3.98 27.91
C LEU A 47 -3.94 5.25 28.72
N MET A 48 -4.04 6.44 28.10
CA MET A 48 -3.81 7.73 28.77
C MET A 48 -5.03 8.24 29.54
N GLN A 49 -6.23 7.73 29.28
CA GLN A 49 -7.40 7.98 30.12
C GLN A 49 -7.30 7.14 31.39
N VAL A 50 -6.84 7.77 32.48
CA VAL A 50 -6.91 7.26 33.86
C VAL A 50 -8.11 7.89 34.56
#